data_AF-A0A2P2FVR9-F1
#
_entry.id   AF-A0A2P2FVR9-F1
#
_cell.length_a   1.000
_cell.length_b   1.000
_cell.length_c   1.000
_cell.angle_alpha   90.00
_cell.angle_beta   90.00
_cell.angle_gamma   90.00
#
_symmetry.space_group_name_H-M   'P 1'
#
loop_
_entity.id
_entity.type
_entity.pdbx_description
1 polymer ?
#
loop_
_entity_poly.entity_id
_entity_poly.type
_entity_poly.pdbx_seq_one_letter_code
_entity_poly.pdbx_strand_id
1 'polypeptide(L)'
;MTRKHVIAPPFRDLDPALEIAERLLAQGNPWLTGVVSALPDEHAAADRLNRVLAGNGAAPRLVEVGNGWRLVQVPSWPGRGDLVAGASGLAELVVFGGWRRIKRCAVCAQAFCDRTAGCSRRWCARHRPHAEPRSSGVL
;
A
#
# COMPACT_ATOMS: atom_id res chain seq x y z
N MET A 1 17.52 -18.61 12.58
CA MET A 1 16.81 -17.33 12.75
C MET A 1 15.33 -17.55 12.46
N THR A 2 14.52 -17.64 13.51
CA THR A 2 13.08 -17.88 13.40
C THR A 2 12.46 -16.70 12.66
N ARG A 3 11.90 -16.91 11.47
CA ARG A 3 11.08 -15.90 10.79
C ARG A 3 9.96 -15.56 11.77
N LYS A 4 10.08 -14.42 12.47
CA LYS A 4 8.95 -13.81 13.19
C LYS A 4 7.79 -13.85 12.22
N HIS A 5 6.71 -14.55 12.56
CA HIS A 5 5.47 -14.44 11.80
C HIS A 5 5.22 -12.95 11.66
N VAL A 6 5.39 -12.45 10.44
CA VAL A 6 5.23 -11.04 10.15
C VAL A 6 3.73 -10.79 10.25
N ILE A 7 3.31 -10.48 11.48
CA ILE A 7 2.00 -9.94 11.79
C ILE A 7 1.88 -8.74 10.88
N ALA A 8 0.97 -8.82 9.91
CA ALA A 8 0.63 -7.63 9.16
C ALA A 8 0.20 -6.59 10.19
N PRO A 9 0.73 -5.36 10.14
CA PRO A 9 0.25 -4.30 11.02
C PRO A 9 -1.28 -4.24 10.86
N PRO A 10 -2.04 -3.93 11.92
CA PRO A 10 -3.46 -3.63 11.77
C PRO A 10 -3.57 -2.61 10.63
N PHE A 11 -4.22 -2.95 9.51
CA PHE A 11 -4.23 -2.06 8.33
C PHE A 11 -4.75 -0.66 8.65
N ARG A 12 -5.64 -0.56 9.65
CA ARG A 12 -6.11 0.69 10.25
C ARG A 12 -5.00 1.63 10.72
N ASP A 13 -3.84 1.11 11.13
CA ASP A 13 -2.69 1.89 11.60
C ASP A 13 -1.93 2.52 10.41
N LEU A 14 -2.03 1.90 9.22
CA LEU A 14 -1.47 2.39 7.96
C LEU A 14 -2.43 3.30 7.18
N ASP A 15 -3.71 3.33 7.57
CA ASP A 15 -4.72 4.15 6.93
C ASP A 15 -4.67 5.60 7.47
N PRO A 16 -5.00 6.61 6.64
CA PRO A 16 -5.49 6.52 5.26
C PRO A 16 -4.40 6.39 4.18
N ALA A 17 -3.11 6.44 4.56
CA ALA A 17 -2.01 6.47 3.60
C ALA A 17 -1.99 5.25 2.67
N LEU A 18 -2.28 4.06 3.20
CA LEU A 18 -2.37 2.83 2.40
C LEU A 18 -3.58 2.83 1.44
N GLU A 19 -4.73 3.38 1.82
CA GLU A 19 -5.87 3.57 0.90
C GLU A 19 -5.53 4.49 -0.27
N ILE A 20 -4.79 5.57 0.00
CA ILE A 20 -4.33 6.49 -1.04
C ILE A 20 -3.37 5.77 -1.99
N ALA A 21 -2.45 4.95 -1.46
CA ALA A 21 -1.56 4.13 -2.27
C ALA A 21 -2.34 3.16 -3.18
N GLU A 22 -3.36 2.47 -2.64
CA GLU A 22 -4.21 1.55 -3.39
C GLU A 22 -4.98 2.26 -4.50
N ARG A 23 -5.52 3.44 -4.23
CA ARG A 23 -6.19 4.29 -5.23
C ARG A 23 -5.24 4.67 -6.37
N LEU A 24 -4.04 5.15 -6.03
CA LEU A 24 -3.03 5.54 -7.03
C LEU A 24 -2.55 4.35 -7.86
N LEU A 25 -2.36 3.18 -7.23
CA LEU A 25 -2.05 1.94 -7.94
C LEU A 25 -3.19 1.53 -8.87
N ALA A 26 -4.45 1.61 -8.43
CA ALA A 26 -5.61 1.29 -9.26
C ALA A 26 -5.77 2.22 -10.47
N GLN A 27 -5.33 3.49 -10.34
CA GLN A 27 -5.30 4.47 -11.41
C GLN A 27 -4.08 4.32 -12.34
N GLY A 28 -3.16 3.41 -12.05
CA GLY A 28 -1.95 3.21 -12.85
C GLY A 28 -0.94 4.34 -12.70
N ASN A 29 -0.86 4.97 -11.53
CA ASN A 29 0.11 6.03 -11.27
C ASN A 29 1.53 5.55 -11.64
N PRO A 30 2.26 6.25 -12.51
CA PRO A 30 3.49 5.73 -13.09
C PRO A 30 4.62 5.55 -12.06
N TRP A 31 4.65 6.40 -11.02
CA TRP A 31 5.66 6.33 -9.96
C TRP A 31 5.49 5.08 -9.11
N LEU A 32 4.28 4.86 -8.57
CA LEU A 32 4.02 3.67 -7.77
C LEU A 32 4.01 2.39 -8.61
N THR A 33 3.54 2.44 -9.86
CA THR A 33 3.65 1.31 -10.79
C THR A 33 5.11 0.97 -11.07
N GLY A 34 5.99 1.98 -11.20
CA GLY A 34 7.43 1.81 -11.34
C GLY A 34 8.06 1.08 -10.15
N VAL A 35 7.63 1.36 -8.92
CA VAL A 35 8.05 0.61 -7.72
C VAL A 35 7.65 -0.87 -7.84
N VAL A 36 6.40 -1.15 -8.18
CA VAL A 36 5.89 -2.53 -8.31
C VAL A 36 6.55 -3.30 -9.46
N SER A 37 6.98 -2.62 -10.51
CA SER A 37 7.70 -3.23 -11.65
C SER A 37 9.13 -3.61 -11.36
N ALA A 38 9.71 -3.20 -10.23
CA ALA A 38 11.00 -3.72 -9.79
C ALA A 38 10.90 -5.09 -9.12
N LEU A 39 9.72 -5.49 -8.64
CA LEU A 39 9.54 -6.80 -8.01
C LEU A 39 9.78 -7.93 -9.03
N PRO A 40 10.42 -9.05 -8.64
CA PRO A 40 10.67 -9.46 -7.25
C PRO A 40 11.94 -8.91 -6.58
N ASP A 41 12.67 -7.99 -7.23
CA ASP A 41 13.82 -7.32 -6.60
C ASP A 41 13.34 -6.27 -5.58
N GLU A 42 13.25 -6.68 -4.32
CA GLU A 42 12.81 -5.85 -3.20
C GLU A 42 13.76 -4.67 -2.93
N HIS A 43 15.07 -4.82 -3.19
CA HIS A 43 16.04 -3.74 -3.03
C HIS A 43 15.84 -2.66 -4.09
N ALA A 44 15.70 -3.06 -5.36
CA ALA A 44 15.40 -2.12 -6.44
C ALA A 44 14.03 -1.45 -6.25
N ALA A 45 13.03 -2.17 -5.70
CA ALA A 45 11.73 -1.59 -5.36
C ALA A 45 11.84 -0.55 -4.23
N ALA A 46 12.59 -0.86 -3.16
CA ALA A 46 12.86 0.06 -2.06
C ALA A 46 13.58 1.33 -2.54
N ASP A 47 14.60 1.19 -3.39
CA ASP A 47 15.34 2.33 -3.95
C ASP A 47 14.46 3.25 -4.80
N ARG A 48 13.53 2.67 -5.57
CA ARG A 48 12.55 3.45 -6.34
C ARG A 48 11.58 4.17 -5.41
N LEU A 49 11.13 3.52 -4.34
CA LEU A 49 10.23 4.12 -3.36
C LEU A 49 10.90 5.29 -2.63
N ASN A 50 12.15 5.12 -2.21
CA ASN A 50 12.95 6.18 -1.59
C ASN A 50 13.12 7.38 -2.52
N ARG A 51 13.37 7.15 -3.82
CA ARG A 51 13.43 8.23 -4.82
C ARG A 51 12.11 8.97 -4.98
N VAL A 52 10.97 8.27 -4.92
CA VAL A 52 9.65 8.93 -4.94
C VAL A 52 9.46 9.82 -3.72
N LEU A 53 9.82 9.33 -2.53
CA LEU A 53 9.70 10.11 -1.29
C LEU A 53 10.61 11.34 -1.31
N ALA A 54 11.90 11.16 -1.62
CA ALA A 54 12.88 12.24 -1.67
C ALA A 54 12.54 13.29 -2.74
N GLY A 55 12.21 12.85 -3.96
CA GLY A 55 11.92 13.74 -5.09
C GLY A 55 10.63 14.55 -4.96
N ASN A 56 9.70 14.13 -4.10
CA ASN A 56 8.45 14.85 -3.82
C ASN A 56 8.48 15.59 -2.46
N GLY A 57 9.65 15.62 -1.81
CA GLY A 57 9.87 16.31 -0.55
C GLY A 57 8.99 15.81 0.57
N ALA A 58 8.87 14.48 0.70
CA ALA A 58 8.28 13.84 1.87
C ALA A 58 9.16 14.14 3.09
N ALA A 59 8.83 15.20 3.82
CA ALA A 59 9.48 15.55 5.06
C ALA A 59 8.60 15.09 6.23
N PRO A 60 9.16 14.35 7.21
CA PRO A 60 8.41 14.01 8.41
C PRO A 60 8.08 15.29 9.19
N ARG A 61 6.81 15.46 9.58
CA ARG A 61 6.36 16.46 10.56
C ARG A 61 5.51 15.80 11.63
N LEU A 62 5.59 16.35 12.83
CA LEU A 62 4.65 16.04 13.91
C LEU A 62 3.40 16.90 13.73
N VAL A 63 2.23 16.27 13.76
CA VAL A 63 0.94 16.95 13.82
C VAL A 63 0.15 16.43 15.01
N GLU A 64 -0.57 17.32 15.66
CA GLU A 64 -1.46 16.96 16.77
C GLU A 64 -2.73 16.33 16.21
N VAL A 65 -3.12 15.17 16.73
CA VAL A 65 -4.34 14.44 16.35
C VAL A 65 -5.01 13.93 17.62
N GLY A 66 -6.21 14.46 17.92
CA GLY A 66 -6.92 14.13 19.15
C GLY A 66 -6.14 14.59 20.38
N ASN A 67 -5.72 13.64 21.21
CA ASN A 67 -4.95 13.84 22.44
C ASN A 67 -3.48 13.38 22.32
N GLY A 68 -2.93 13.29 21.11
CA GLY A 68 -1.56 12.84 20.87
C GLY A 68 -0.93 13.41 19.60
N TRP A 69 0.29 12.96 19.31
CA TRP A 69 1.08 13.39 18.14
C TRP A 69 1.20 12.26 17.14
N ARG A 70 1.03 12.57 15.85
CA ARG A 70 1.28 11.64 14.73
C ARG A 70 2.41 12.17 13.88
N LEU A 71 3.35 11.29 13.50
CA LEU A 71 4.30 11.58 12.44
C LEU A 71 3.55 11.48 11.10
N VAL A 72 3.52 12.56 10.34
CA VAL A 72 2.96 12.61 8.99
C VAL A 72 4.03 13.03 7.99
N GLN A 73 3.94 12.50 6.79
CA GLN A 73 4.78 12.93 5.68
C GLN A 73 4.07 14.09 4.98
N VAL A 74 4.60 15.30 5.11
CA VAL A 74 4.07 16.46 4.38
C VAL A 74 4.80 16.60 3.04
N PRO A 75 4.07 16.86 1.95
CA PRO A 75 4.69 17.19 0.67
C PRO A 75 5.36 18.56 0.75
N SER A 76 6.54 18.69 0.16
CA SER A 76 7.17 20.01 -0.02
C SER A 76 6.62 20.76 -1.24
N TRP A 77 5.76 20.13 -2.05
CA TRP A 77 5.27 20.65 -3.32
C TRP A 77 3.72 20.61 -3.43
N PRO A 78 3.06 21.72 -3.79
CA PRO A 78 1.62 21.74 -4.07
C PRO A 78 1.24 20.70 -5.14
N GLY A 79 0.14 19.97 -4.93
CA GLY A 79 -0.36 18.95 -5.87
C GLY A 79 0.32 17.58 -5.79
N ARG A 80 1.32 17.38 -4.91
CA ARG A 80 1.98 16.06 -4.70
C ARG A 80 1.58 15.34 -3.41
N GLY A 81 0.64 15.90 -2.65
CA GLY A 81 0.23 15.36 -1.34
C GLY A 81 -0.23 13.90 -1.36
N ASP A 82 -1.09 13.53 -2.31
CA ASP A 82 -1.57 12.16 -2.44
C ASP A 82 -0.45 11.18 -2.77
N LEU A 83 0.49 11.55 -3.66
CA LEU A 83 1.61 10.69 -4.02
C LEU A 83 2.54 10.47 -2.83
N VAL A 84 2.84 11.52 -2.07
CA VAL A 84 3.65 11.44 -0.86
C VAL A 84 2.96 10.58 0.19
N ALA A 85 1.68 10.81 0.46
CA ALA A 85 0.90 10.02 1.41
C ALA A 85 0.85 8.54 1.00
N GLY A 86 0.56 8.24 -0.26
CA GLY A 86 0.53 6.85 -0.77
C GLY A 86 1.90 6.16 -0.72
N ALA A 87 2.97 6.85 -1.13
CA ALA A 87 4.33 6.31 -1.05
C ALA A 87 4.74 6.01 0.41
N SER A 88 4.31 6.85 1.34
CA SER A 88 4.59 6.68 2.77
C SER A 88 3.88 5.45 3.34
N GLY A 89 2.60 5.24 3.00
CA GLY A 89 1.86 4.05 3.40
C GLY A 89 2.48 2.75 2.87
N LEU A 90 3.00 2.76 1.63
CA LEU A 90 3.76 1.62 1.11
C LEU A 90 5.08 1.40 1.85
N ALA A 91 5.81 2.46 2.20
CA ALA A 91 7.06 2.36 2.94
C ALA A 91 6.84 1.75 4.33
N GLU A 92 5.80 2.18 5.04
CA GLU A 92 5.41 1.60 6.33
C GLU A 92 5.01 0.13 6.19
N LEU A 93 4.20 -0.22 5.18
CA LEU A 93 3.84 -1.61 4.89
C LEU A 93 5.09 -2.48 4.66
N VAL A 94 6.09 -1.96 3.94
CA VAL A 94 7.36 -2.63 3.65
C VAL A 94 8.19 -2.85 4.91
N VAL A 95 8.26 -1.87 5.82
CA VAL A 95 8.96 -2.00 7.12
C VAL A 95 8.42 -3.20 7.90
N PHE A 96 7.12 -3.48 7.81
CA PHE A 96 6.51 -4.68 8.36
C PHE A 96 6.56 -5.89 7.41
N GLY A 97 7.61 -6.06 6.60
CA GLY A 97 7.79 -7.21 5.70
C GLY A 97 6.66 -7.41 4.68
N GLY A 98 5.99 -6.32 4.29
CA GLY A 98 4.75 -6.35 3.52
C GLY A 98 4.92 -6.50 2.01
N TRP A 99 6.13 -6.66 1.47
CA TRP A 99 6.37 -6.82 0.03
C TRP A 99 5.48 -7.88 -0.63
N ARG A 100 5.33 -9.04 0.02
CA ARG A 100 4.47 -10.15 -0.43
C ARG A 100 2.99 -9.76 -0.64
N ARG A 101 2.54 -8.65 -0.04
CA ARG A 101 1.16 -8.15 -0.13
C ARG A 101 0.98 -7.22 -1.32
N ILE A 102 2.06 -6.72 -1.93
CA ILE A 102 2.02 -5.94 -3.16
C ILE A 102 2.08 -6.91 -4.33
N LYS A 103 0.98 -7.06 -5.05
CA LYS A 103 0.78 -8.12 -6.05
C LYS A 103 0.29 -7.54 -7.38
N ARG A 104 0.39 -8.36 -8.43
CA ARG A 104 -0.24 -8.08 -9.73
C ARG A 104 -1.49 -8.92 -9.91
N CYS A 105 -2.54 -8.31 -10.43
CA CYS A 105 -3.80 -8.99 -10.70
C CYS A 105 -3.57 -10.10 -11.72
N ALA A 106 -4.05 -11.31 -11.43
CA ALA A 106 -3.93 -12.46 -12.33
C ALA A 106 -4.68 -12.28 -13.67
N VAL A 107 -5.58 -11.30 -13.79
CA VAL A 107 -6.39 -11.04 -15.00
C VAL A 107 -5.82 -9.88 -15.82
N CYS A 108 -5.49 -8.75 -15.18
CA CYS A 108 -5.08 -7.53 -15.90
C CYS A 108 -3.68 -7.03 -15.57
N ALA A 109 -2.89 -7.78 -14.79
CA ALA A 109 -1.55 -7.40 -14.32
C ALA A 109 -1.45 -6.10 -13.49
N GLN A 110 -2.57 -5.40 -13.25
CA GLN A 110 -2.63 -4.19 -12.42
C GLN A 110 -2.11 -4.49 -11.01
N ALA A 111 -1.24 -3.61 -10.51
CA ALA A 111 -0.78 -3.68 -9.14
C ALA A 111 -1.92 -3.47 -8.13
N PHE A 112 -1.89 -4.20 -7.02
CA PHE A 112 -2.83 -4.04 -5.91
C PHE A 112 -2.21 -4.48 -4.58
N CYS A 113 -2.78 -4.01 -3.46
CA CYS A 113 -2.43 -4.47 -2.13
C CYS A 113 -3.40 -5.57 -1.63
N ASP A 114 -2.85 -6.65 -1.09
CA ASP A 114 -3.58 -7.75 -0.49
C ASP A 114 -3.81 -7.52 1.01
N ARG A 115 -4.99 -6.98 1.33
CA ARG A 115 -5.49 -6.80 2.69
C ARG A 115 -6.08 -8.06 3.34
N THR A 116 -6.08 -9.22 2.68
CA THR A 116 -6.57 -10.46 3.31
C THR A 116 -5.61 -10.92 4.40
N ALA A 117 -6.14 -11.46 5.51
CA ALA A 117 -5.31 -11.93 6.63
C ALA A 117 -4.22 -12.92 6.16
N GLY A 118 -4.64 -13.92 5.36
CA GLY A 118 -3.76 -14.95 4.81
C GLY A 118 -2.91 -14.55 3.60
N CYS A 119 -2.98 -13.29 3.12
CA CYS A 119 -2.30 -12.86 1.90
C CYS A 119 -2.63 -13.79 0.69
N SER A 120 -3.91 -14.15 0.53
CA SER A 120 -4.38 -15.12 -0.47
C SER A 120 -5.05 -14.49 -1.69
N ARG A 121 -5.27 -13.18 -1.72
CA ARG A 121 -5.92 -12.48 -2.83
C ARG A 121 -5.04 -12.51 -4.08
N ARG A 122 -5.66 -12.81 -5.22
CA ARG A 122 -5.01 -12.89 -6.55
C ARG A 122 -5.47 -11.82 -7.55
N TRP A 123 -6.49 -11.04 -7.21
CA TRP A 123 -7.14 -10.09 -8.13
C TRP A 123 -7.23 -8.68 -7.56
N CYS A 124 -7.15 -7.66 -8.42
CA CYS A 124 -7.40 -6.26 -8.02
C CYS A 124 -8.87 -6.03 -7.61
N ALA A 125 -9.24 -4.81 -7.21
CA ALA A 125 -10.61 -4.54 -6.76
C ALA A 125 -11.65 -4.79 -7.86
N ARG A 126 -11.32 -4.43 -9.11
CA ARG A 126 -12.18 -4.62 -10.28
C ARG A 126 -12.47 -6.08 -10.63
N HIS A 127 -11.48 -6.97 -10.44
CA HIS A 127 -11.60 -8.39 -10.78
C HIS A 127 -11.81 -9.27 -9.53
N ARG A 128 -12.13 -8.65 -8.38
CA ARG A 128 -12.45 -9.42 -7.18
C ARG A 128 -13.77 -10.17 -7.46
N PRO A 129 -13.81 -11.50 -7.31
CA PRO A 129 -15.08 -12.23 -7.36
C PRO A 129 -16.00 -11.61 -6.32
N HIS A 130 -17.17 -11.11 -6.74
CA HIS A 130 -18.21 -10.75 -5.79
C HIS A 130 -18.55 -12.03 -5.04
N ALA A 131 -18.46 -12.02 -3.70
CA ALA A 131 -19.05 -13.08 -2.93
C ALA A 131 -20.55 -13.02 -3.24
N GLU A 132 -21.06 -14.01 -3.97
CA GLU A 132 -22.50 -14.14 -4.15
C GLU A 132 -23.13 -14.14 -2.75
N PRO A 133 -24.20 -13.36 -2.50
CA PRO A 133 -24.94 -13.50 -1.27
C PRO A 133 -25.40 -14.96 -1.20
N ARG A 134 -24.98 -15.68 -0.15
CA ARG A 134 -25.50 -17.01 0.14
C ARG A 134 -27.00 -16.86 0.22
N SER A 135 -27.73 -17.37 -0.77
CA SER A 135 -29.16 -17.59 -0.66
C SER A 135 -29.36 -18.51 0.54
N SER A 136 -29.86 -17.94 1.64
CA SER A 136 -30.36 -18.71 2.76
C SER A 136 -31.49 -19.58 2.23
N GLY A 137 -31.16 -20.84 1.93
CA GLY A 137 -32.14 -21.88 1.68
C GLY A 137 -33.00 -22.01 2.92
N VAL A 138 -34.27 -21.66 2.77
CA VAL A 138 -35.34 -22.02 3.68
C VAL A 138 -35.57 -23.52 3.50
N LEU A 139 -35.40 -24.28 4.58
CA LEU A 139 -36.12 -25.52 4.85
C LEU A 139 -36.67 -25.42 6.28
#